data_AF-A0A832SAQ3-F1
#
_entry.id   AF-A0A832SAQ3-F1
#
_cell.length_a   1.000
_cell.length_b   1.000
_cell.length_c   1.000
_cell.angle_alpha   90.00
_cell.angle_beta   90.00
_cell.angle_gamma   90.00
#
_symmetry.space_group_name_H-M   'P 1'
#
loop_
_entity.id
_entity.type
_entity.pdbx_description
1 polymer ?
#
loop_
_entity_poly.entity_id
_entity_poly.type
_entity_poly.pdbx_seq_one_letter_code
_entity_poly.pdbx_strand_id
1 'polypeptide(L)'
;MYNQSEFGNFENYLLEKKYGKKNKCEQTLDTYVFTGTVEFKKYRFKNLSFILINVFDKKLLEIMGVFFFLLCIITSLFTIVNFLGKNTSDWFYILGIILSLIPLIISIFIQNVLEYYQDTFCKKCGNKLACEEIGEPVMKETSSFGNYTLTVTRHWKCRHCGNVQIREDQENIFAEQGEMLPAISLKSIECKKCGGIGAVAELKRPDIKEVGNKRITRRYYKCTLCGHEDINENAEIIVHRSHASRA
;
A
#
# COMPACT_ATOMS: atom_id res chain seq x y z
N MET A 1 -38.05 -13.48 25.83
CA MET A 1 -38.69 -12.54 24.89
C MET A 1 -37.93 -11.24 24.94
N TYR A 2 -37.10 -10.95 23.94
CA TYR A 2 -36.84 -9.61 23.38
C TYR A 2 -35.88 -9.75 22.17
N ASN A 3 -36.47 -9.53 21.00
CA ASN A 3 -35.98 -9.10 19.69
C ASN A 3 -34.72 -9.71 19.04
N GLN A 4 -34.99 -10.73 18.21
CA GLN A 4 -34.34 -10.91 16.91
C GLN A 4 -34.76 -9.79 15.94
N SER A 5 -33.92 -8.79 15.69
CA SER A 5 -34.06 -7.91 14.52
C SER A 5 -32.85 -6.99 14.35
N GLU A 6 -31.72 -7.51 13.86
CA GLU A 6 -30.65 -6.64 13.33
C GLU A 6 -29.69 -7.35 12.35
N PHE A 7 -29.83 -8.66 12.13
CA PHE A 7 -29.06 -9.40 11.12
C PHE A 7 -29.57 -9.23 9.68
N GLY A 8 -30.70 -8.52 9.46
CA GLY A 8 -31.36 -8.39 8.17
C GLY A 8 -30.73 -7.40 7.17
N ASN A 9 -29.59 -6.77 7.49
CA ASN A 9 -29.02 -5.71 6.63
C ASN A 9 -27.60 -5.97 6.13
N PHE A 10 -26.90 -6.99 6.64
CA PHE A 10 -25.54 -7.29 6.18
C PHE A 10 -25.53 -8.11 4.88
N GLU A 11 -26.53 -8.98 4.69
CA GLU A 11 -26.68 -9.74 3.45
C GLU A 11 -27.11 -8.85 2.27
N ASN A 12 -27.95 -7.83 2.51
CA ASN A 12 -28.31 -6.86 1.48
C ASN A 12 -27.10 -5.98 1.07
N TYR A 13 -26.24 -5.61 2.01
CA TYR A 13 -25.01 -4.86 1.72
C TYR A 13 -23.97 -5.66 0.92
N LEU A 14 -23.93 -6.99 1.13
CA LEU A 14 -23.05 -7.90 0.38
C LEU A 14 -23.63 -8.31 -0.98
N LEU A 15 -24.97 -8.34 -1.12
CA LEU A 15 -25.64 -8.68 -2.37
C LEU A 15 -25.63 -7.54 -3.38
N GLU A 16 -25.72 -6.27 -2.94
CA GLU A 16 -25.58 -5.12 -3.86
C GLU A 16 -24.20 -5.01 -4.51
N LYS A 17 -23.14 -5.54 -3.88
CA LYS A 17 -21.78 -5.57 -4.47
C LYS A 17 -21.49 -6.78 -5.37
N LYS A 18 -22.35 -7.80 -5.40
CA LYS A 18 -22.10 -9.02 -6.17
C LYS A 18 -22.51 -8.92 -7.65
N TYR A 19 -23.15 -7.83 -8.06
CA TYR A 19 -23.51 -7.57 -9.46
C TYR A 19 -22.93 -6.22 -9.93
N GLY A 20 -21.79 -6.28 -10.62
CA GLY A 20 -21.24 -5.14 -11.34
C GLY A 20 -19.75 -4.96 -11.15
N LYS A 21 -18.95 -5.82 -11.79
CA LYS A 21 -17.54 -5.52 -12.08
C LYS A 21 -17.49 -4.39 -13.12
N LYS A 22 -17.79 -3.17 -12.67
CA LYS A 22 -17.55 -1.91 -13.37
C LYS A 22 -16.81 -1.02 -12.38
N ASN A 23 -15.54 -0.75 -12.64
CA ASN A 23 -14.80 0.30 -11.94
C ASN A 23 -15.63 1.59 -12.08
N LYS A 24 -16.26 2.05 -11.00
CA LYS A 24 -17.10 3.24 -11.04
C LYS A 24 -16.18 4.46 -10.98
N CYS A 25 -16.10 5.19 -12.08
CA CYS A 25 -15.41 6.47 -12.18
C CYS A 25 -16.44 7.58 -11.97
N GLU A 26 -16.16 8.50 -11.06
CA GLU A 26 -16.98 9.70 -10.84
C GLU A 26 -16.10 10.93 -11.11
N GLN A 27 -16.63 11.89 -11.86
CA GLN A 27 -15.89 13.06 -12.33
C GLN A 27 -16.41 14.32 -11.64
N THR A 28 -15.51 15.03 -10.99
CA THR A 28 -15.63 16.46 -10.68
C THR A 28 -14.61 17.19 -11.54
N LEU A 29 -14.93 18.37 -12.09
CA LEU A 29 -14.32 18.96 -13.30
C LEU A 29 -12.79 18.86 -13.51
N ASP A 30 -11.97 18.64 -12.49
CA ASP A 30 -10.50 18.51 -12.59
C ASP A 30 -9.91 17.30 -11.83
N THR A 31 -10.74 16.32 -11.45
CA THR A 31 -10.34 15.21 -10.57
C THR A 31 -11.03 13.91 -10.95
N TYR A 32 -10.20 12.87 -11.13
CA TYR A 32 -10.62 11.51 -11.42
C TYR A 32 -10.58 10.67 -10.15
N VAL A 33 -11.70 10.07 -9.78
CA VAL A 33 -11.79 9.16 -8.63
C VAL A 33 -11.94 7.72 -9.12
N PHE A 34 -10.99 6.87 -8.74
CA PHE A 34 -11.01 5.44 -9.02
C PHE A 34 -11.21 4.65 -7.74
N THR A 35 -12.03 3.60 -7.84
CA THR A 35 -12.24 2.64 -6.76
C THR A 35 -11.84 1.25 -7.22
N GLY A 36 -11.17 0.50 -6.34
CA GLY A 36 -10.75 -0.87 -6.60
C GLY A 36 -10.65 -1.68 -5.31
N THR A 37 -10.45 -2.98 -5.45
CA THR A 37 -10.23 -3.90 -4.34
C THR A 37 -8.75 -4.24 -4.23
N VAL A 38 -8.21 -4.30 -3.01
CA VAL A 38 -6.82 -4.75 -2.76
C VAL A 38 -6.81 -6.03 -1.94
N GLU A 39 -5.70 -6.76 -1.99
CA GLU A 39 -5.54 -7.97 -1.21
C GLU A 39 -5.53 -7.69 0.30
N PHE A 40 -5.93 -8.69 1.09
CA PHE A 40 -5.77 -8.69 2.54
C PHE A 40 -4.32 -8.45 2.93
N LYS A 41 -4.11 -7.75 4.06
CA LYS A 41 -2.77 -7.37 4.52
C LYS A 41 -1.98 -8.62 4.91
N LYS A 42 -0.82 -8.82 4.28
CA LYS A 42 0.07 -9.96 4.53
C LYS A 42 1.26 -9.51 5.38
N TYR A 43 1.54 -10.26 6.45
CA TYR A 43 2.68 -10.01 7.33
C TYR A 43 3.74 -11.08 7.14
N ARG A 44 4.97 -10.68 6.78
CA ARG A 44 6.09 -11.61 6.50
C ARG A 44 6.52 -12.46 7.69
N PHE A 45 6.29 -12.00 8.92
CA PHE A 45 6.78 -12.65 10.15
C PHE A 45 5.70 -12.97 11.17
N LYS A 46 4.46 -13.22 10.72
CA LYS A 46 3.27 -13.40 11.59
C LYS A 46 3.51 -14.27 12.83
N ASN A 47 4.16 -15.42 12.67
CA ASN A 47 4.39 -16.36 13.78
C ASN A 47 5.33 -15.80 14.85
N LEU A 48 6.44 -15.17 14.44
CA LEU A 48 7.37 -14.56 15.39
C LEU A 48 6.76 -13.31 16.02
N SER A 49 6.01 -12.52 15.25
CA SER A 49 5.27 -11.38 15.77
C SER A 49 4.27 -11.80 16.84
N PHE A 50 3.57 -12.93 16.64
CA PHE A 50 2.66 -13.50 17.64
C PHE A 50 3.37 -13.81 18.97
N ILE A 51 4.53 -14.47 18.92
CA ILE A 51 5.33 -14.79 20.11
C ILE A 51 5.75 -13.52 20.83
N LEU A 52 6.31 -12.55 20.11
CA LEU A 52 6.83 -11.32 20.70
C LEU A 52 5.74 -10.46 21.32
N ILE A 53 4.56 -10.39 20.71
CA ILE A 53 3.43 -9.62 21.24
C ILE A 53 2.83 -10.25 22.51
N ASN A 54 2.90 -11.57 22.63
CA ASN A 54 2.50 -12.26 23.85
C ASN A 54 3.46 -12.01 25.01
N VAL A 55 4.76 -11.92 24.72
CA VAL A 55 5.80 -11.72 25.75
C VAL A 55 5.96 -10.24 26.11
N PHE A 56 5.89 -9.35 25.14
CA PHE A 56 6.23 -7.94 25.29
C PHE A 56 5.03 -7.02 25.03
N ASP A 57 4.95 -5.92 25.79
CA ASP A 57 3.98 -4.86 25.55
C ASP A 57 4.45 -3.90 24.46
N LYS A 58 3.50 -3.18 23.87
CA LYS A 58 3.76 -2.18 22.80
C LYS A 58 4.89 -1.21 23.15
N LYS A 59 4.86 -0.63 24.36
CA LYS A 59 5.88 0.33 24.81
C LYS A 59 7.29 -0.27 24.82
N LEU A 60 7.40 -1.53 25.26
CA LEU A 60 8.70 -2.20 25.35
C LEU A 60 9.21 -2.54 23.94
N LEU A 61 8.34 -2.98 23.04
CA LEU A 61 8.67 -3.18 21.63
C LEU A 61 9.13 -1.87 20.96
N GLU A 62 8.46 -0.74 21.23
CA GLU A 62 8.89 0.59 20.74
C GLU A 62 10.29 0.96 21.25
N ILE A 63 10.54 0.80 22.55
CA ILE A 63 11.85 1.07 23.15
C ILE A 63 12.93 0.17 22.54
N MET A 64 12.67 -1.13 22.40
CA MET A 64 13.62 -2.06 21.77
C MET A 64 13.93 -1.65 20.34
N GLY A 65 12.92 -1.30 19.54
CA GLY A 65 13.10 -0.88 18.15
C GLY A 65 14.04 0.33 18.02
N VAL A 66 13.82 1.35 18.86
CA VAL A 66 14.68 2.55 18.92
C VAL A 66 16.08 2.21 19.43
N PHE A 67 16.18 1.38 20.47
CA PHE A 67 17.47 0.96 21.03
C PHE A 67 18.35 0.25 19.99
N PHE A 68 17.80 -0.72 19.24
CA PHE A 68 18.54 -1.40 18.19
C PHE A 68 18.91 -0.48 17.02
N PHE A 69 18.04 0.48 16.67
CA PHE A 69 18.37 1.48 15.67
C PHE A 69 19.56 2.36 16.11
N LEU A 70 19.56 2.83 17.35
CA LEU A 70 20.67 3.60 17.91
C LEU A 70 21.95 2.77 17.99
N LEU A 71 21.85 1.50 18.36
CA LEU A 71 22.99 0.58 18.39
C LEU A 71 23.61 0.42 16.99
N CYS A 72 22.79 0.35 15.93
CA CYS A 72 23.27 0.36 14.54
C CYS A 72 24.05 1.65 14.21
N ILE A 73 23.56 2.81 14.63
CA ILE A 73 24.23 4.09 14.37
C ILE A 73 25.56 4.15 15.11
N ILE A 74 25.58 3.80 16.39
CA ILE A 74 26.78 3.84 17.23
C ILE A 74 27.85 2.87 16.69
N THR A 75 27.46 1.65 16.34
CA THR A 75 28.39 0.66 15.77
C THR A 75 28.93 1.11 14.41
N SER A 76 28.09 1.63 13.52
CA SER A 76 28.53 2.21 12.25
C SER A 76 29.51 3.38 12.44
N LEU A 77 29.20 4.33 13.33
CA LEU A 77 30.10 5.46 13.62
C LEU A 77 31.45 4.98 14.17
N PHE A 78 31.42 4.03 15.10
CA PHE A 78 32.65 3.44 15.64
C PHE A 78 33.49 2.80 14.52
N THR A 79 32.87 2.06 13.60
CA THR A 79 33.59 1.44 12.48
C THR A 79 34.20 2.48 11.52
N ILE A 80 33.49 3.58 11.25
CA ILE A 80 33.97 4.68 10.40
C ILE A 80 35.17 5.41 11.03
N VAL A 81 35.10 5.70 12.34
CA VAL A 81 36.20 6.35 13.06
C VAL A 81 37.47 5.49 13.04
N ASN A 82 37.34 4.19 13.27
CA ASN A 82 38.48 3.28 13.20
C ASN A 82 39.07 3.20 11.78
N PHE A 83 38.23 3.23 10.74
CA PHE A 83 38.67 3.28 9.34
C PHE A 83 39.52 4.50 9.02
N LEU A 84 39.06 5.68 9.44
CA LEU A 84 39.79 6.94 9.25
C LEU A 84 41.12 6.97 10.04
N GLY A 85 41.20 6.24 11.16
CA GLY A 85 42.37 6.18 12.04
C GLY A 85 43.58 5.40 11.51
N LYS A 86 43.55 4.85 10.28
CA LYS A 86 44.64 4.09 9.62
C LYS A 86 45.27 2.93 10.43
N ASN A 87 44.62 2.49 11.50
CA ASN A 87 45.18 1.52 12.46
C ASN A 87 44.55 0.12 12.40
N THR A 88 43.66 -0.14 11.44
CA THR A 88 42.88 -1.39 11.42
C THR A 88 42.94 -2.11 10.07
N SER A 89 43.08 -3.44 10.14
CA SER A 89 43.05 -4.33 8.98
C SER A 89 41.68 -4.33 8.30
N ASP A 90 41.65 -4.54 6.98
CA ASP A 90 40.43 -4.60 6.17
C ASP A 90 39.36 -5.57 6.72
N TRP A 91 39.81 -6.65 7.37
CA TRP A 91 38.94 -7.63 8.02
C TRP A 91 38.06 -7.01 9.13
N PHE A 92 38.58 -6.04 9.88
CA PHE A 92 37.82 -5.36 10.93
C PHE A 92 36.69 -4.50 10.37
N TYR A 93 36.84 -3.96 9.15
CA TYR A 93 35.77 -3.19 8.50
C TYR A 93 34.65 -4.09 8.02
N ILE A 94 34.99 -5.22 7.38
CA ILE A 94 33.99 -6.21 6.95
C ILE A 94 33.21 -6.70 8.17
N LEU A 95 33.92 -7.05 9.24
CA LEU A 95 33.29 -7.47 10.49
C LEU A 95 32.41 -6.37 11.08
N GLY A 96 32.89 -5.12 11.07
CA GLY A 96 32.16 -3.95 11.54
C GLY A 96 30.85 -3.70 10.79
N ILE A 97 30.88 -3.79 9.45
CA ILE A 97 29.69 -3.66 8.60
C ILE A 97 28.70 -4.79 8.90
N ILE A 98 29.16 -6.04 9.00
CA ILE A 98 28.28 -7.17 9.35
C ILE A 98 27.65 -6.94 10.73
N LEU A 99 28.44 -6.48 11.70
CA LEU A 99 27.96 -6.21 13.07
C LEU A 99 26.94 -5.09 13.13
N SER A 100 27.03 -4.07 12.28
CA SER A 100 26.07 -2.96 12.24
C SER A 100 24.77 -3.33 11.51
N LEU A 101 24.81 -4.27 10.57
CA LEU A 101 23.62 -4.77 9.88
C LEU A 101 22.70 -5.59 10.80
N ILE A 102 23.24 -6.37 11.74
CA ILE A 102 22.45 -7.18 12.67
C ILE A 102 21.41 -6.35 13.46
N PRO A 103 21.79 -5.28 14.19
CA PRO A 103 20.83 -4.47 14.93
C PRO A 103 19.87 -3.72 14.01
N LEU A 104 20.28 -3.34 12.79
CA LEU A 104 19.37 -2.78 11.80
C LEU A 104 18.27 -3.76 11.41
N ILE A 105 18.64 -5.01 11.10
CA ILE A 105 17.69 -6.08 10.75
C ILE A 105 16.70 -6.31 11.91
N ILE A 106 17.20 -6.36 13.15
CA ILE A 106 16.36 -6.52 14.34
C ILE A 106 15.39 -5.34 14.50
N SER A 107 15.86 -4.10 14.29
CA SER A 107 15.01 -2.90 14.38
C SER A 107 13.89 -2.92 13.35
N ILE A 108 14.20 -3.20 12.08
CA ILE A 108 13.21 -3.34 10.99
C ILE A 108 12.21 -4.45 11.32
N PHE A 109 12.70 -5.56 11.85
CA PHE A 109 11.85 -6.66 12.25
C PHE A 109 10.88 -6.26 13.38
N ILE A 110 11.35 -5.54 14.41
CA ILE A 110 10.50 -5.02 15.49
C ILE A 110 9.44 -4.05 14.96
N GLN A 111 9.77 -3.20 13.97
CA GLN A 111 8.80 -2.31 13.34
C GLN A 111 7.65 -3.10 12.68
N ASN A 112 7.97 -4.20 11.96
CA ASN A 112 6.94 -5.09 11.40
C ASN A 112 6.07 -5.73 12.49
N VAL A 113 6.65 -6.08 13.65
CA VAL A 113 5.91 -6.61 14.81
C VAL A 113 4.97 -5.54 15.39
N LEU A 114 5.44 -4.29 15.50
CA LEU A 114 4.64 -3.17 15.99
C LEU A 114 3.47 -2.84 15.07
N GLU A 115 3.69 -2.88 13.76
CA GLU A 115 2.62 -2.73 12.77
C GLU A 115 1.56 -3.83 12.94
N TYR A 116 2.00 -5.09 13.02
CA TYR A 116 1.10 -6.22 13.28
C TYR A 116 0.36 -6.11 14.63
N TYR A 117 1.03 -5.61 15.68
CA TYR A 117 0.41 -5.34 16.98
C TYR A 117 -0.72 -4.32 16.82
N GLN A 118 -0.46 -3.20 16.15
CA GLN A 118 -1.45 -2.13 15.99
C GLN A 118 -2.67 -2.62 15.21
N ASP A 119 -2.47 -3.42 14.18
CA ASP A 119 -3.52 -4.02 13.35
C ASP A 119 -4.40 -5.00 14.11
N THR A 120 -3.78 -5.84 14.93
CA THR A 120 -4.49 -6.90 15.66
C THR A 120 -4.98 -6.47 17.06
N PHE A 121 -4.60 -5.29 17.56
CA PHE A 121 -5.03 -4.79 18.87
C PHE A 121 -6.45 -4.21 18.84
N CYS A 122 -7.29 -4.64 19.78
CA CYS A 122 -8.63 -4.08 19.93
C CYS A 122 -8.65 -2.91 20.91
N LYS A 123 -8.80 -1.68 20.39
CA LYS A 123 -8.95 -0.46 21.20
C LYS A 123 -10.14 -0.47 22.16
N LYS A 124 -11.21 -1.23 21.87
CA LYS A 124 -12.43 -1.26 22.70
C LYS A 124 -12.30 -2.16 23.93
N CYS A 125 -11.80 -3.38 23.76
CA CYS A 125 -11.69 -4.35 24.87
C CYS A 125 -10.26 -4.53 25.39
N GLY A 126 -9.27 -3.85 24.79
CA GLY A 126 -7.87 -3.91 25.21
C GLY A 126 -7.14 -5.22 24.88
N ASN A 127 -7.80 -6.17 24.22
CA ASN A 127 -7.20 -7.46 23.89
C ASN A 127 -6.19 -7.34 22.74
N LYS A 128 -4.99 -7.89 22.96
CA LYS A 128 -3.96 -8.08 21.94
C LYS A 128 -4.36 -9.22 21.00
N LEU A 129 -3.87 -9.18 19.75
CA LEU A 129 -4.03 -10.30 18.79
C LEU A 129 -5.49 -10.75 18.59
N ALA A 130 -6.42 -9.78 18.63
CA ALA A 130 -7.86 -10.02 18.69
C ALA A 130 -8.62 -9.57 17.44
N CYS A 131 -8.11 -8.58 16.72
CA CYS A 131 -8.71 -8.05 15.51
C CYS A 131 -8.24 -8.84 14.29
N GLU A 132 -9.19 -9.20 13.43
CA GLU A 132 -8.96 -9.85 12.14
C GLU A 132 -9.56 -8.99 11.03
N GLU A 133 -8.88 -8.95 9.89
CA GLU A 133 -9.36 -8.21 8.73
C GLU A 133 -10.59 -8.91 8.14
N ILE A 134 -11.65 -8.14 7.87
CA ILE A 134 -12.91 -8.62 7.32
C ILE A 134 -13.33 -7.77 6.11
N GLY A 135 -14.09 -8.37 5.21
CA GLY A 135 -14.54 -7.70 3.98
C GLY A 135 -13.40 -7.42 3.01
N GLU A 136 -13.75 -7.11 1.76
CA GLU A 136 -12.75 -6.76 0.75
C GLU A 136 -12.23 -5.34 1.01
N PRO A 137 -10.91 -5.17 1.19
CA PRO A 137 -10.29 -3.85 1.31
C PRO A 137 -10.58 -3.00 0.08
N VAL A 138 -10.98 -1.74 0.31
CA VAL A 138 -11.32 -0.81 -0.76
C VAL A 138 -10.20 0.20 -0.92
N MET A 139 -9.62 0.27 -2.10
CA MET A 139 -8.69 1.32 -2.48
C MET A 139 -9.45 2.43 -3.21
N LYS A 140 -9.28 3.65 -2.73
CA LYS A 140 -9.70 4.87 -3.39
C LYS A 140 -8.47 5.63 -3.87
N GLU A 141 -8.50 6.02 -5.12
CA GLU A 141 -7.44 6.76 -5.77
C GLU A 141 -8.03 8.02 -6.37
N THR A 142 -7.35 9.13 -6.17
CA THR A 142 -7.76 10.44 -6.67
C THR A 142 -6.60 11.00 -7.48
N SER A 143 -6.80 11.19 -8.79
CA SER A 143 -5.81 11.77 -9.69
C SER A 143 -6.31 13.12 -10.20
N SER A 144 -5.50 14.16 -10.04
CA SER A 144 -5.78 15.53 -10.50
C SER A 144 -4.58 16.13 -11.24
N PHE A 145 -4.63 17.42 -11.60
CA PHE A 145 -3.54 18.11 -12.30
C PHE A 145 -2.25 18.21 -11.49
N GLY A 146 -2.34 18.33 -10.15
CA GLY A 146 -1.18 18.53 -9.27
C GLY A 146 -1.10 17.59 -8.08
N ASN A 147 -2.18 16.84 -7.78
CA ASN A 147 -2.24 15.95 -6.64
C ASN A 147 -2.66 14.54 -7.05
N TYR A 148 -1.91 13.57 -6.55
CA TYR A 148 -2.25 12.17 -6.58
C TYR A 148 -2.38 11.68 -5.14
N THR A 149 -3.54 11.10 -4.81
CA THR A 149 -3.74 10.49 -3.49
C THR A 149 -4.26 9.08 -3.64
N LEU A 150 -3.70 8.18 -2.84
CA LEU A 150 -4.13 6.80 -2.74
C LEU A 150 -4.44 6.50 -1.28
N THR A 151 -5.61 5.95 -1.03
CA THR A 151 -6.09 5.60 0.30
C THR A 151 -6.68 4.21 0.27
N VAL A 152 -6.26 3.36 1.21
CA VAL A 152 -6.81 2.01 1.36
C VAL A 152 -7.63 1.97 2.65
N THR A 153 -8.91 1.66 2.50
CA THR A 153 -9.85 1.45 3.59
C THR A 153 -9.95 -0.04 3.93
N ARG A 154 -9.49 -0.40 5.13
CA ARG A 154 -9.56 -1.78 5.67
C ARG A 154 -10.53 -1.85 6.85
N HIS A 155 -11.22 -2.97 6.99
CA HIS A 155 -12.15 -3.22 8.08
C HIS A 155 -11.62 -4.33 8.98
N TRP A 156 -11.58 -4.09 10.28
CA TRP A 156 -11.00 -4.99 11.27
C TRP A 156 -12.05 -5.33 12.33
N LYS A 157 -12.38 -6.62 12.49
CA LYS A 157 -13.35 -7.08 13.49
C LYS A 157 -12.65 -7.77 14.65
N CYS A 158 -12.97 -7.36 15.87
CA CYS A 158 -12.51 -8.04 17.07
C CYS A 158 -13.30 -9.33 17.31
N ARG A 159 -12.59 -10.46 17.43
CA ARG A 159 -13.19 -11.77 17.72
C ARG A 159 -13.83 -11.89 19.10
N HIS A 160 -13.42 -11.05 20.06
CA HIS A 160 -13.89 -11.10 21.45
C HIS A 160 -15.11 -10.22 21.71
N CYS A 161 -15.09 -8.96 21.27
CA CYS A 161 -16.18 -8.00 21.54
C CYS A 161 -17.03 -7.66 20.32
N GLY A 162 -16.72 -8.23 19.14
CA GLY A 162 -17.44 -7.99 17.89
C GLY A 162 -17.22 -6.61 17.27
N ASN A 163 -16.48 -5.71 17.93
CA ASN A 163 -16.27 -4.35 17.46
C ASN A 163 -15.56 -4.32 16.11
N VAL A 164 -16.14 -3.58 15.16
CA VAL A 164 -15.54 -3.32 13.85
C VAL A 164 -14.82 -1.96 13.89
N GLN A 165 -13.60 -1.92 13.40
CA GLN A 165 -12.80 -0.72 13.23
C GLN A 165 -12.53 -0.52 11.75
N ILE A 166 -12.84 0.67 11.24
CA ILE A 166 -12.48 1.10 9.89
C ILE A 166 -11.18 1.86 10.00
N ARG A 167 -10.21 1.52 9.15
CA ARG A 167 -8.90 2.18 9.12
C ARG A 167 -8.59 2.59 7.69
N GLU A 168 -8.13 3.81 7.54
CA GLU A 168 -7.69 4.37 6.27
C GLU A 168 -6.19 4.58 6.37
N ASP A 169 -5.44 3.82 5.56
CA ASP A 169 -3.99 3.90 5.52
C ASP A 169 -3.54 4.35 4.12
N GLN A 170 -2.52 5.20 4.09
CA GLN A 170 -1.69 5.41 2.89
C GLN A 170 -0.73 4.23 2.82
N GLU A 171 -1.18 3.12 2.23
CA GLU A 171 -0.28 2.00 2.01
C GLU A 171 0.83 2.39 1.05
N ASN A 172 2.02 1.81 1.25
CA ASN A 172 3.17 1.94 0.35
C ASN A 172 2.92 1.21 -0.98
N ILE A 173 1.90 1.65 -1.71
CA ILE A 173 1.63 1.26 -3.08
C ILE A 173 2.48 2.17 -3.95
N PHE A 174 3.37 1.59 -4.75
CA PHE A 174 4.13 2.38 -5.72
C PHE A 174 3.13 3.02 -6.68
N ALA A 175 3.15 4.35 -6.75
CA ALA A 175 2.36 5.12 -7.67
C ALA A 175 3.17 6.30 -8.18
N GLU A 176 3.14 6.48 -9.49
CA GLU A 176 3.80 7.54 -10.22
C GLU A 176 2.72 8.32 -10.97
N GLN A 177 2.61 9.60 -10.64
CA GLN A 177 1.74 10.53 -11.34
C GLN A 177 2.45 11.00 -12.61
N GLY A 178 1.79 10.87 -13.75
CA GLY A 178 2.30 11.43 -15.00
C GLY A 178 2.32 12.96 -14.98
N GLU A 179 3.32 13.58 -15.58
CA GLU A 179 3.32 15.02 -15.81
C GLU A 179 2.34 15.40 -16.93
N MET A 180 1.77 16.60 -16.84
CA MET A 180 0.93 17.15 -17.91
C MET A 180 1.77 17.38 -19.17
N LEU A 181 1.23 16.97 -20.31
CA LEU A 181 1.90 17.12 -21.60
C LEU A 181 1.34 18.34 -22.34
N PRO A 182 2.13 19.00 -23.20
CA PRO A 182 1.55 19.77 -24.29
C PRO A 182 0.61 18.85 -25.07
N ALA A 183 -0.59 19.30 -25.43
CA ALA A 183 -1.58 18.46 -26.09
C ALA A 183 -1.04 17.88 -27.41
N ILE A 184 -0.62 16.61 -27.41
CA ILE A 184 -0.16 15.91 -28.61
C ILE A 184 -1.36 15.18 -29.20
N SER A 185 -1.78 15.58 -30.40
CA SER A 185 -2.89 14.95 -31.11
C SER A 185 -2.47 13.57 -31.63
N LEU A 186 -3.20 12.55 -31.22
CA LEU A 186 -3.03 11.16 -31.60
C LEU A 186 -3.85 10.87 -32.86
N LYS A 187 -3.17 10.93 -34.01
CA LYS A 187 -3.77 10.75 -35.35
C LYS A 187 -4.47 9.39 -35.54
N SER A 188 -4.09 8.38 -34.76
CA SER A 188 -4.61 7.00 -34.88
C SER A 188 -5.80 6.70 -33.99
N ILE A 189 -6.25 7.63 -33.14
CA ILE A 189 -7.36 7.39 -32.21
C ILE A 189 -8.61 8.14 -32.68
N GLU A 190 -9.72 7.40 -32.76
CA GLU A 190 -11.05 7.92 -33.05
C GLU A 190 -11.77 8.32 -31.76
N CYS A 191 -12.42 9.47 -31.75
CA CYS A 191 -13.26 9.86 -30.63
C CYS A 191 -14.52 8.98 -30.56
N LYS A 192 -14.68 8.22 -29.46
CA LYS A 192 -15.85 7.35 -29.21
C LYS A 192 -17.21 8.07 -29.23
N LYS A 193 -17.24 9.40 -29.07
CA LYS A 193 -18.49 10.20 -29.04
C LYS A 193 -18.85 10.80 -30.40
N CYS A 194 -17.91 11.46 -31.07
CA CYS A 194 -18.19 12.19 -32.33
C CYS A 194 -17.61 11.53 -33.58
N GLY A 195 -16.87 10.42 -33.46
CA GLY A 195 -16.23 9.72 -34.59
C GLY A 195 -15.07 10.49 -35.23
N GLY A 196 -14.65 11.62 -34.63
CA GLY A 196 -13.54 12.42 -35.15
C GLY A 196 -12.21 11.68 -35.08
N ILE A 197 -11.64 11.34 -36.23
CA ILE A 197 -10.32 10.69 -36.35
C ILE A 197 -9.22 11.74 -36.18
N GLY A 198 -8.22 11.43 -35.34
CA GLY A 198 -7.07 12.31 -35.10
C GLY A 198 -7.39 13.57 -34.30
N ALA A 199 -8.61 13.67 -33.79
CA ALA A 199 -9.07 14.73 -32.91
C ALA A 199 -8.82 14.44 -31.43
N VAL A 200 -8.18 13.33 -31.08
CA VAL A 200 -7.96 12.93 -29.69
C VAL A 200 -6.55 13.32 -29.27
N ALA A 201 -6.41 14.10 -28.21
CA ALA A 201 -5.13 14.45 -27.61
C ALA A 201 -4.95 13.75 -26.26
N GLU A 202 -3.74 13.26 -25.98
CA GLU A 202 -3.38 12.80 -24.65
C GLU A 202 -3.00 14.02 -23.80
N LEU A 203 -3.64 14.18 -22.64
CA LEU A 203 -3.51 15.37 -21.80
C LEU A 203 -2.30 15.30 -20.85
N LYS A 204 -1.89 14.08 -20.51
CA LYS A 204 -0.97 13.80 -19.41
C LYS A 204 -0.19 12.53 -19.74
N ARG A 205 1.06 12.46 -19.29
CA ARG A 205 1.78 11.18 -19.24
C ARG A 205 0.94 10.16 -18.45
N PRO A 206 1.10 8.86 -18.75
CA PRO A 206 0.30 7.86 -18.07
C PRO A 206 0.56 7.86 -16.57
N ASP A 207 -0.50 7.70 -15.77
CA ASP A 207 -0.34 7.37 -14.35
C ASP A 207 -0.01 5.89 -14.24
N ILE A 208 0.98 5.54 -13.41
CA ILE A 208 1.44 4.17 -13.22
C ILE A 208 1.27 3.82 -11.75
N LYS A 209 0.71 2.65 -11.45
CA LYS A 209 0.69 2.13 -10.08
C LYS A 209 0.92 0.62 -10.05
N GLU A 210 1.48 0.13 -8.96
CA GLU A 210 1.71 -1.29 -8.74
C GLU A 210 0.96 -1.78 -7.51
N VAL A 211 -0.04 -2.63 -7.72
CA VAL A 211 -0.91 -3.17 -6.68
C VAL A 211 -0.74 -4.69 -6.67
N GLY A 212 -0.07 -5.21 -5.64
CA GLY A 212 0.29 -6.63 -5.59
C GLY A 212 1.16 -7.01 -6.78
N ASN A 213 0.72 -8.00 -7.56
CA ASN A 213 1.43 -8.44 -8.77
C ASN A 213 0.91 -7.78 -10.05
N LYS A 214 0.24 -6.63 -9.96
CA LYS A 214 -0.34 -5.94 -11.12
C LYS A 214 0.22 -4.55 -11.26
N ARG A 215 0.73 -4.23 -12.45
CA ARG A 215 1.05 -2.86 -12.87
C ARG A 215 -0.14 -2.32 -13.65
N ILE A 216 -0.70 -1.22 -13.20
CA ILE A 216 -1.82 -0.55 -13.85
C ILE A 216 -1.30 0.75 -14.45
N THR A 217 -1.53 0.93 -15.75
CA THR A 217 -1.19 2.14 -16.50
C THR A 217 -2.47 2.82 -16.95
N ARG A 218 -2.66 4.09 -16.62
CA ARG A 218 -3.81 4.89 -17.02
C ARG A 218 -3.44 6.05 -17.92
N ARG A 219 -4.16 6.18 -19.01
CA ARG A 219 -3.98 7.25 -20.00
C ARG A 219 -5.25 8.08 -20.09
N TYR A 220 -5.07 9.39 -20.27
CA TYR A 220 -6.14 10.38 -20.25
C TYR A 220 -6.20 11.08 -21.60
N TYR A 221 -7.33 10.93 -22.27
CA TYR A 221 -7.56 11.42 -23.61
C TYR A 221 -8.66 12.47 -23.62
N LYS A 222 -8.54 13.47 -24.48
CA LYS A 222 -9.58 14.48 -24.73
C LYS A 222 -9.73 14.76 -26.21
N CYS A 223 -10.97 14.77 -26.67
CA CYS A 223 -11.28 15.17 -28.03
C CYS A 223 -11.23 16.69 -28.16
N THR A 224 -10.42 17.20 -29.08
CA THR A 224 -10.29 18.62 -29.39
C THR A 224 -11.50 19.18 -30.15
N LEU A 225 -12.31 18.33 -30.80
CA LEU A 225 -13.50 18.74 -31.54
C LEU A 225 -14.76 18.85 -30.67
N CYS A 226 -15.02 17.85 -29.84
CA CYS A 226 -16.26 17.78 -29.04
C CYS A 226 -16.05 17.85 -27.53
N GLY A 227 -14.80 17.96 -27.08
CA GLY A 227 -14.44 18.02 -25.65
C GLY A 227 -14.61 16.71 -24.89
N HIS A 228 -15.02 15.60 -25.53
CA HIS A 228 -15.21 14.32 -24.87
C HIS A 228 -13.88 13.78 -24.30
N GLU A 229 -13.88 13.47 -23.01
CA GLU A 229 -12.76 12.85 -22.31
C GLU A 229 -12.95 11.34 -22.20
N ASP A 230 -11.86 10.59 -22.35
CA ASP A 230 -11.83 9.14 -22.25
C ASP A 230 -10.60 8.71 -21.45
N ILE A 231 -10.73 7.61 -20.70
CA ILE A 231 -9.66 7.06 -19.87
C ILE A 231 -9.45 5.62 -20.30
N ASN A 232 -8.20 5.29 -20.63
CA ASN A 232 -7.82 3.92 -20.93
C ASN A 232 -6.98 3.36 -19.78
N GLU A 233 -7.40 2.22 -19.25
CA GLU A 233 -6.72 1.50 -18.16
C GLU A 233 -6.23 0.15 -18.67
N ASN A 234 -4.91 -0.05 -18.65
CA ASN A 234 -4.28 -1.32 -18.96
C ASN A 234 -3.67 -1.91 -17.69
N ALA A 235 -3.92 -3.19 -17.44
CA ALA A 235 -3.36 -3.94 -16.32
C ALA A 235 -2.46 -5.06 -16.82
N GLU A 236 -1.22 -5.08 -16.35
CA GLU A 236 -0.21 -6.09 -16.67
C GLU A 236 0.16 -6.88 -15.41
N ILE A 237 0.41 -8.18 -15.55
CA ILE A 237 0.87 -9.02 -14.44
C ILE A 237 2.39 -8.90 -14.35
N ILE A 238 2.89 -8.45 -13.19
CA ILE A 238 4.31 -8.42 -12.87
C ILE A 238 4.74 -9.85 -12.52
N VAL A 239 5.48 -10.50 -13.42
CA VAL A 239 6.13 -11.78 -13.13
C VAL A 239 7.50 -11.49 -12.54
N HIS A 240 7.61 -11.52 -11.21
CA HIS A 240 8.92 -11.59 -10.57
C HIS A 240 9.53 -12.95 -10.92
N ARG A 241 10.49 -12.98 -11.84
CA ARG A 241 11.37 -14.15 -12.01
C ARG A 241 12.16 -14.31 -10.71
N SER A 242 11.70 -15.20 -9.84
CA SER A 242 12.53 -15.76 -8.80
C SER A 242 13.64 -16.54 -9.49
N HIS A 243 14.81 -15.93 -9.66
CA HIS A 243 16.03 -16.70 -9.87
C HIS A 243 16.27 -17.50 -8.60
N ALA A 244 15.72 -18.70 -8.56
CA ALA A 244 16.18 -19.75 -7.67
C ALA A 244 17.61 -20.07 -8.10
N SER A 245 18.58 -19.47 -7.41
CA SER A 245 19.94 -20.00 -7.40
C SER A 245 19.86 -21.42 -6.84
N ARG A 246 19.99 -22.39 -7.75
CA ARG A 246 20.20 -23.80 -7.39
C ARG A 246 21.44 -23.90 -6.52
N ALA A 247 21.30 -24.77 -5.52
CA ALA A 247 22.32 -25.22 -4.58
C ALA A 247 23.63 -25.65 -5.25
#